data_AF-A0A958JTR6-F1
#
_entry.id   AF-A0A958JTR6-F1
#
_cell.length_a   1.000
_cell.length_b   1.000
_cell.length_c   1.000
_cell.angle_alpha   90.00
_cell.angle_beta   90.00
_cell.angle_gamma   90.00
#
_symmetry.space_group_name_H-M   'P 1'
#
loop_
_entity.id
_entity.type
_entity.pdbx_description
1 polymer ?
#
loop_
_entity_poly.entity_id
_entity_poly.type
_entity_poly.pdbx_seq_one_letter_code
_entity_poly.pdbx_strand_id
1 'polypeptide(L)'
;MKKGILLLACLALACLSACANKKLASLSLKTFPNPSPLEVVAKLPFSPGNVSVCPNGRIFVSVHQFRPAPVRVIEVLPPNLYRPFPNAVWNQQGVSSERRFVAPLGVQCDSHNVLWIVDNGNGRAVVPPKLLAFDVSSGKEVYYFQFPEDVAPRGSFVQDLA
;
A
#
# COMPACT_ATOMS: atom_id res chain seq x y z
N MET A 1 79.11 -23.31 20.19
CA MET A 1 79.33 -22.37 21.30
C MET A 1 79.85 -21.05 20.75
N LYS A 2 79.36 -19.91 21.29
CA LYS A 2 79.57 -18.49 20.91
C LYS A 2 78.74 -18.01 19.71
N LYS A 3 78.09 -16.82 19.70
CA LYS A 3 77.71 -15.78 20.67
C LYS A 3 76.83 -14.78 19.88
N GLY A 4 75.80 -14.19 20.51
CA GLY A 4 75.37 -12.80 20.22
C GLY A 4 74.20 -12.58 19.26
N ILE A 5 72.97 -12.72 19.75
CA ILE A 5 71.80 -11.96 19.27
C ILE A 5 71.28 -11.18 20.47
N LEU A 6 71.67 -9.92 20.58
CA LEU A 6 71.02 -8.94 21.44
C LEU A 6 71.36 -7.56 20.89
N LEU A 7 70.39 -6.91 20.23
CA LEU A 7 70.11 -5.48 20.22
C LEU A 7 69.21 -5.20 19.00
N LEU A 8 67.90 -5.22 19.21
CA LEU A 8 67.00 -4.19 18.70
C LEU A 8 65.67 -4.35 19.46
N ALA A 9 65.73 -3.99 20.73
CA ALA A 9 64.56 -3.78 21.54
C ALA A 9 64.02 -2.35 21.28
N CYS A 10 62.72 -2.17 21.57
CA CYS A 10 62.16 -0.96 22.16
C CYS A 10 61.38 0.09 21.32
N LEU A 11 61.13 -0.03 20.01
CA LEU A 11 60.34 1.03 19.33
C LEU A 11 59.17 0.58 18.43
N ALA A 12 58.53 -0.55 18.73
CA ALA A 12 57.31 -0.96 18.02
C ALA A 12 56.14 -1.35 18.94
N LEU A 13 56.19 -1.00 20.23
CA LEU A 13 55.14 -1.37 21.20
C LEU A 13 54.37 -0.19 21.82
N ALA A 14 54.51 1.02 21.29
CA ALA A 14 53.86 2.22 21.85
C ALA A 14 52.77 2.86 20.97
N CYS A 15 52.51 2.35 19.75
CA CYS A 15 51.51 2.95 18.84
C CYS A 15 50.32 2.05 18.49
N LEU A 16 50.15 0.87 19.10
CA LEU A 16 48.96 0.02 18.88
C LEU A 16 47.92 0.04 20.00
N SER A 17 48.17 0.65 21.17
CA SER A 17 47.21 0.60 22.29
C SER A 17 46.15 1.71 22.30
N ALA A 18 46.24 2.72 21.41
CA ALA A 18 45.36 3.89 21.46
C ALA A 18 44.06 3.77 20.63
N CYS A 19 43.92 2.76 19.77
CA CYS A 19 42.72 2.59 18.94
C CYS A 19 41.72 1.53 19.42
N ALA A 20 42.04 0.77 20.47
CA ALA A 20 41.21 -0.38 20.89
C ALA A 20 40.05 -0.04 21.84
N ASN A 21 39.90 1.22 22.28
CA ASN A 21 38.98 1.57 23.38
C ASN A 21 37.82 2.49 22.99
N LYS A 22 37.28 2.33 21.77
CA LYS A 22 35.90 2.76 21.55
C LYS A 22 34.99 1.71 22.15
N LYS A 23 34.51 1.94 23.39
CA LYS A 23 33.35 1.24 23.94
C LYS A 23 32.27 1.27 22.86
N LEU A 24 32.03 0.13 22.21
CA LEU A 24 30.80 -0.05 21.45
C LEU A 24 29.68 0.09 22.48
N ALA A 25 28.95 1.21 22.42
CA ALA A 25 27.69 1.31 23.11
C ALA A 25 26.84 0.14 22.61
N SER A 26 26.46 -0.78 23.50
CA SER A 26 25.50 -1.81 23.17
C SER A 26 24.21 -1.10 22.81
N LEU A 27 23.91 -1.03 21.51
CA LEU A 27 22.58 -0.64 21.04
C LEU A 27 21.62 -1.64 21.68
N SER A 28 20.85 -1.19 22.67
CA SER A 28 19.75 -1.96 23.22
C SER A 28 18.76 -2.15 22.07
N LEU A 29 18.77 -3.32 21.47
CA LEU A 29 17.76 -3.73 20.50
C LEU A 29 16.43 -3.66 21.24
N LYS A 30 15.57 -2.72 20.84
CA LYS A 30 14.17 -2.71 21.27
C LYS A 30 13.60 -4.08 20.88
N THR A 31 13.35 -4.93 21.87
CA THR A 31 12.64 -6.17 21.66
C THR A 31 11.22 -5.79 21.31
N PHE A 32 10.83 -6.01 20.06
CA PHE A 32 9.43 -5.89 19.68
C PHE A 32 8.67 -7.02 20.39
N PRO A 33 7.51 -6.75 21.01
CA PRO A 33 6.66 -7.82 21.51
C PRO A 33 6.40 -8.81 20.38
N ASN A 34 6.32 -10.10 20.73
CA ASN A 34 5.92 -11.11 19.76
C ASN A 34 4.61 -10.65 19.09
N PRO A 35 4.55 -10.60 17.75
CA PRO A 35 3.33 -10.19 17.08
C PRO A 35 2.21 -11.12 17.51
N SER A 36 1.04 -10.54 17.80
CA SER A 36 -0.19 -11.31 17.98
C SER A 36 -0.40 -12.23 16.75
N PRO A 37 -0.99 -13.42 16.92
CA PRO A 37 -1.31 -14.28 15.79
C PRO A 37 -2.09 -13.52 14.73
N LEU A 38 -1.75 -13.73 13.45
CA LEU A 38 -2.48 -13.14 12.35
C LEU A 38 -3.88 -13.76 12.26
N GLU A 39 -4.90 -12.91 12.18
CA GLU A 39 -6.27 -13.31 11.90
C GLU A 39 -6.58 -13.20 10.40
N VAL A 40 -7.11 -14.26 9.82
CA VAL A 40 -7.54 -14.24 8.41
C VAL A 40 -8.94 -13.65 8.33
N VAL A 41 -9.03 -12.37 7.95
CA VAL A 41 -10.31 -11.67 7.76
C VAL A 41 -11.04 -12.14 6.49
N ALA A 42 -10.31 -12.38 5.40
CA ALA A 42 -10.86 -12.88 4.15
C ALA A 42 -9.83 -13.61 3.30
N LYS A 43 -10.27 -14.64 2.57
CA LYS A 43 -9.51 -15.27 1.49
C LYS A 43 -10.18 -14.94 0.15
N LEU A 44 -9.47 -14.24 -0.71
CA LEU A 44 -9.96 -13.84 -2.04
C LEU A 44 -9.24 -14.64 -3.14
N PRO A 45 -9.93 -15.00 -4.24
CA PRO A 45 -9.33 -15.75 -5.35
C PRO A 45 -8.50 -14.87 -6.31
N PHE A 46 -8.33 -13.58 -6.00
CA PHE A 46 -7.58 -12.59 -6.78
C PHE A 46 -6.76 -11.69 -5.85
N SER A 47 -5.82 -10.93 -6.43
CA SER A 47 -4.94 -10.05 -5.67
C SER A 47 -5.66 -8.78 -5.21
N PRO A 48 -5.82 -8.55 -3.90
CA PRO A 48 -6.31 -7.26 -3.39
C PRO A 48 -5.27 -6.15 -3.67
N GLY A 49 -5.75 -4.94 -3.86
CA GLY A 49 -4.98 -3.70 -3.91
C GLY A 49 -4.99 -3.03 -2.54
N ASN A 50 -5.62 -1.86 -2.44
CA ASN A 50 -5.82 -1.14 -1.19
C ASN A 50 -7.05 -1.67 -0.44
N VAL A 51 -7.07 -1.46 0.87
CA VAL A 51 -8.17 -1.83 1.77
C VAL A 51 -8.58 -0.62 2.61
N SER A 52 -9.88 -0.49 2.87
CA SER A 52 -10.43 0.50 3.79
C SER A 52 -11.52 -0.12 4.66
N VAL A 53 -11.59 0.32 5.91
CA VAL A 53 -12.63 -0.06 6.86
C VAL A 53 -13.45 1.17 7.20
N CYS A 54 -14.76 1.09 7.02
CA CYS A 54 -15.69 2.16 7.35
C CYS A 54 -16.07 2.14 8.85
N PRO A 55 -16.55 3.26 9.42
CA PRO A 55 -17.03 3.31 10.81
C PRO A 55 -18.08 2.26 11.16
N ASN A 56 -18.92 1.86 10.20
CA ASN A 56 -19.90 0.79 10.36
C ASN A 56 -19.32 -0.64 10.28
N GLY A 57 -17.99 -0.78 10.24
CA GLY A 57 -17.28 -2.06 10.20
C GLY A 57 -17.22 -2.73 8.82
N ARG A 58 -17.82 -2.14 7.78
CA ARG A 58 -17.75 -2.68 6.41
C ARG A 58 -16.36 -2.49 5.83
N ILE A 59 -15.88 -3.51 5.13
CA ILE A 59 -14.53 -3.57 4.58
C ILE A 59 -14.62 -3.50 3.05
N PHE A 60 -13.90 -2.55 2.46
CA PHE A 60 -13.83 -2.33 1.03
C PHE A 60 -12.41 -2.55 0.53
N VAL A 61 -12.30 -3.17 -0.64
CA VAL A 61 -11.02 -3.54 -1.22
C VAL A 61 -11.05 -3.22 -2.71
N SER A 62 -10.06 -2.47 -3.18
CA SER A 62 -9.78 -2.39 -4.62
C SER A 62 -9.06 -3.66 -5.07
N VAL A 63 -9.22 -4.04 -6.33
CA VAL A 63 -8.57 -5.22 -6.89
C VAL A 63 -7.43 -4.76 -7.79
N HIS A 64 -6.24 -5.29 -7.54
CA HIS A 64 -5.02 -4.75 -8.12
C HIS A 64 -5.01 -4.87 -9.66
N GLN A 65 -4.93 -3.73 -10.35
CA GLN A 65 -5.12 -3.62 -11.81
C GLN A 65 -4.19 -4.48 -12.68
N PHE A 66 -2.99 -4.82 -12.19
CA PHE A 66 -2.02 -5.67 -12.91
C PHE A 66 -2.22 -7.18 -12.70
N ARG A 67 -3.38 -7.58 -12.15
CA ARG A 67 -3.76 -8.98 -11.93
C ARG A 67 -5.16 -9.21 -12.47
N PRO A 68 -5.41 -10.35 -13.14
CA PRO A 68 -6.73 -10.66 -13.66
C PRO A 68 -7.71 -10.92 -12.51
N ALA A 69 -8.88 -10.31 -12.60
CA ALA A 69 -9.99 -10.51 -11.68
C ALA A 69 -11.29 -10.06 -12.35
N PRO A 70 -12.47 -10.62 -12.02
CA PRO A 70 -13.75 -10.25 -12.65
C PRO A 70 -14.36 -8.94 -12.12
N VAL A 71 -13.75 -8.35 -11.10
CA VAL A 71 -14.23 -7.17 -10.37
C VAL A 71 -13.08 -6.17 -10.17
N ARG A 72 -13.41 -4.94 -9.76
CA ARG A 72 -12.48 -3.81 -9.60
C ARG A 72 -12.48 -3.26 -8.18
N VAL A 73 -13.65 -3.12 -7.57
CA VAL A 73 -13.84 -2.74 -6.16
C VAL A 73 -14.88 -3.66 -5.56
N ILE A 74 -14.59 -4.19 -4.38
CA ILE A 74 -15.46 -5.11 -3.67
C ILE A 74 -15.76 -4.62 -2.26
N GLU A 75 -16.89 -5.05 -1.76
CA GLU A 75 -17.12 -5.19 -0.33
C GLU A 75 -16.82 -6.63 0.07
N VAL A 76 -16.05 -6.79 1.14
CA VAL A 76 -15.79 -8.08 1.77
C VAL A 76 -16.96 -8.44 2.67
N LEU A 77 -17.46 -9.67 2.52
CA LEU A 77 -18.51 -10.28 3.34
C LEU A 77 -17.90 -11.50 4.06
N PRO A 78 -17.33 -11.32 5.27
CA PRO A 78 -16.64 -12.41 5.95
C PRO A 78 -17.58 -13.57 6.35
N PRO A 79 -17.08 -14.81 6.44
CA PRO A 79 -15.77 -15.26 5.96
C PRO A 79 -15.83 -15.68 4.47
N ASN A 80 -14.89 -15.19 3.67
CA ASN A 80 -14.61 -15.62 2.28
C ASN A 80 -15.69 -15.32 1.21
N LEU A 81 -16.64 -14.42 1.46
CA LEU A 81 -17.52 -13.90 0.43
C LEU A 81 -17.13 -12.46 0.07
N TYR A 82 -17.52 -12.04 -1.13
CA TYR A 82 -17.40 -10.66 -1.57
C TYR A 82 -18.55 -10.31 -2.51
N ARG A 83 -18.82 -9.03 -2.67
CA ARG A 83 -19.70 -8.53 -3.73
C ARG A 83 -19.09 -7.31 -4.41
N PRO A 84 -19.36 -7.07 -5.71
CA PRO A 84 -18.95 -5.83 -6.36
C PRO A 84 -19.57 -4.62 -5.66
N PHE A 85 -18.77 -3.61 -5.36
CA PHE A 85 -19.23 -2.32 -4.83
C PHE A 85 -18.92 -1.21 -5.85
N PRO A 86 -19.81 -0.21 -6.05
CA PRO A 86 -21.16 -0.11 -5.50
C PRO A 86 -22.14 -1.13 -6.13
N ASN A 87 -21.84 -1.64 -7.32
CA ASN A 87 -22.63 -2.64 -8.02
C ASN A 87 -21.83 -3.25 -9.19
N ALA A 88 -22.42 -4.26 -9.85
CA ALA A 88 -21.83 -4.91 -11.01
C ALA A 88 -21.64 -3.97 -12.21
N VAL A 89 -22.51 -2.97 -12.36
CA VAL A 89 -22.49 -2.01 -13.47
C VAL A 89 -21.19 -1.19 -13.42
N TRP A 90 -20.82 -0.64 -12.27
CA TRP A 90 -19.54 0.07 -12.10
C TRP A 90 -18.31 -0.83 -12.29
N ASN A 91 -18.43 -2.11 -11.94
CA ASN A 91 -17.36 -3.10 -12.02
C ASN A 91 -17.23 -3.80 -13.39
N GLN A 92 -18.09 -3.45 -14.35
CA GLN A 92 -18.11 -4.08 -15.67
C GLN A 92 -16.77 -3.91 -16.40
N GLN A 93 -16.20 -5.03 -16.86
CA GLN A 93 -14.94 -5.05 -17.57
C GLN A 93 -15.08 -4.66 -19.04
N GLY A 94 -13.99 -4.23 -19.65
CA GLY A 94 -13.93 -3.88 -21.08
C GLY A 94 -14.63 -2.56 -21.43
N VAL A 95 -15.29 -1.92 -20.46
CA VAL A 95 -15.92 -0.61 -20.63
C VAL A 95 -14.99 0.46 -20.05
N SER A 96 -14.35 1.21 -20.94
CA SER A 96 -13.62 2.41 -20.56
C SER A 96 -14.54 3.61 -20.72
N SER A 97 -15.08 4.12 -19.61
CA SER A 97 -15.91 5.33 -19.62
C SER A 97 -15.77 6.11 -18.33
N GLU A 98 -16.14 7.38 -18.37
CA GLU A 98 -16.13 8.28 -17.21
C GLU A 98 -16.98 7.76 -16.04
N ARG A 99 -18.07 7.03 -16.33
CA ARG A 99 -19.04 6.54 -15.34
C ARG A 99 -18.92 5.02 -15.07
N ARG A 100 -17.71 4.49 -15.21
CA ARG A 100 -17.32 3.11 -14.90
C ARG A 100 -15.93 3.10 -14.27
N PHE A 101 -15.61 2.02 -13.55
CA PHE A 101 -14.25 1.78 -13.12
C PHE A 101 -13.37 1.34 -14.28
N VAL A 102 -12.23 1.99 -14.44
CA VAL A 102 -11.19 1.63 -15.40
C VAL A 102 -10.08 0.90 -14.65
N ALA A 103 -9.43 1.58 -13.72
CA ALA A 103 -8.39 1.04 -12.85
C ALA A 103 -8.38 1.75 -11.47
N PRO A 104 -9.38 1.48 -10.62
CA PRO A 104 -9.40 1.97 -9.24
C PRO A 104 -8.30 1.33 -8.41
N LEU A 105 -7.64 2.13 -7.57
CA LEU A 105 -6.63 1.67 -6.62
C LEU A 105 -6.91 2.21 -5.23
N GLY A 106 -6.67 3.50 -4.98
CA GLY A 106 -6.91 4.11 -3.68
C GLY A 106 -8.37 4.01 -3.29
N VAL A 107 -8.62 3.47 -2.09
CA VAL A 107 -9.93 3.43 -1.46
C VAL A 107 -9.79 3.91 -0.01
N GLN A 108 -10.67 4.82 0.41
CA GLN A 108 -10.64 5.36 1.77
C GLN A 108 -12.07 5.68 2.23
N CYS A 109 -12.48 5.10 3.35
CA CYS A 109 -13.72 5.44 4.01
C CYS A 109 -13.51 6.69 4.86
N ASP A 110 -14.43 7.64 4.77
CA ASP A 110 -14.46 8.78 5.68
C ASP A 110 -15.32 8.50 6.93
N SER A 111 -15.37 9.49 7.82
CA SER A 111 -16.14 9.44 9.07
C SER A 111 -17.66 9.38 8.88
N HIS A 112 -18.18 9.62 7.67
CA HIS A 112 -19.60 9.61 7.35
C HIS A 112 -20.03 8.33 6.63
N ASN A 113 -19.17 7.30 6.57
CA ASN A 113 -19.38 6.09 5.77
C ASN A 113 -19.54 6.39 4.27
N VAL A 114 -18.77 7.35 3.75
CA VAL A 114 -18.58 7.51 2.31
C VAL A 114 -17.27 6.85 1.91
N LEU A 115 -17.33 5.99 0.89
CA LEU A 115 -16.14 5.37 0.31
C LEU A 115 -15.62 6.26 -0.83
N TRP A 116 -14.49 6.89 -0.62
CA TRP A 116 -13.72 7.60 -1.62
C TRP A 116 -12.86 6.63 -2.43
N ILE A 117 -12.81 6.82 -3.74
CA ILE A 117 -12.10 5.95 -4.68
C ILE A 117 -11.34 6.81 -5.69
N VAL A 118 -10.05 6.55 -5.83
CA VAL A 118 -9.23 7.09 -6.92
C VAL A 118 -9.09 6.04 -8.00
N ASP A 119 -9.44 6.42 -9.23
CA ASP A 119 -9.28 5.63 -10.44
C ASP A 119 -8.30 6.32 -11.38
N ASN A 120 -7.17 5.65 -11.65
CA ASN A 120 -6.08 6.22 -12.43
C ASN A 120 -6.25 6.12 -13.95
N GLY A 121 -7.38 5.57 -14.43
CA GLY A 121 -7.63 5.47 -15.87
C GLY A 121 -6.69 4.52 -16.61
N ASN A 122 -5.99 3.63 -15.87
CA ASN A 122 -4.98 2.68 -16.34
C ASN A 122 -3.72 3.33 -16.93
N GLY A 123 -3.48 4.62 -16.67
CA GLY A 123 -2.30 5.35 -17.17
C GLY A 123 -2.16 5.44 -18.70
N ARG A 124 -3.17 4.99 -19.47
CA ARG A 124 -3.15 4.90 -20.94
C ARG A 124 -3.94 6.00 -21.66
N ALA A 125 -4.41 7.01 -20.93
CA ALA A 125 -5.04 8.22 -21.46
C ALA A 125 -6.40 8.05 -22.19
N VAL A 126 -7.01 6.86 -22.17
CA VAL A 126 -8.34 6.67 -22.80
C VAL A 126 -9.44 7.32 -21.96
N VAL A 127 -9.28 7.27 -20.63
CA VAL A 127 -10.16 7.93 -19.66
C VAL A 127 -9.26 8.68 -18.68
N PRO A 128 -9.49 9.98 -18.44
CA PRO A 128 -8.70 10.72 -17.44
C PRO A 128 -8.86 10.12 -16.05
N PRO A 129 -7.86 10.30 -15.15
CA PRO A 129 -8.02 9.93 -13.76
C PRO A 129 -9.24 10.62 -13.14
N LYS A 130 -9.87 9.95 -12.17
CA LYS A 130 -11.05 10.49 -11.48
C LYS A 130 -11.08 10.14 -10.00
N LEU A 131 -11.67 11.03 -9.23
CA LEU A 131 -12.05 10.86 -7.84
C LEU A 131 -13.55 10.64 -7.76
N LEU A 132 -13.95 9.57 -7.09
CA LEU A 132 -15.34 9.17 -6.90
C LEU A 132 -15.62 9.06 -5.41
N ALA A 133 -16.85 9.29 -5.00
CA ALA A 133 -17.29 8.94 -3.65
C ALA A 133 -18.69 8.33 -3.68
N PHE A 134 -18.87 7.27 -2.89
CA PHE A 134 -20.13 6.53 -2.80
C PHE A 134 -20.60 6.45 -1.35
N ASP A 135 -21.87 6.77 -1.11
CA ASP A 135 -22.51 6.44 0.16
C ASP A 135 -22.52 4.91 0.31
N VAL A 136 -21.90 4.42 1.37
CA VAL A 136 -21.69 2.98 1.53
C VAL A 136 -23.01 2.24 1.75
N SER A 137 -23.97 2.86 2.42
CA SER A 137 -25.26 2.25 2.75
C SER A 137 -26.11 1.98 1.50
N SER A 138 -26.23 2.96 0.63
CA SER A 138 -27.06 2.90 -0.58
C SER A 138 -26.30 2.50 -1.85
N GLY A 139 -24.97 2.62 -1.85
CA GLY A 139 -24.14 2.50 -3.06
C GLY A 139 -24.32 3.66 -4.04
N LYS A 140 -25.01 4.74 -3.63
CA LYS A 140 -25.24 5.92 -4.47
C LYS A 140 -23.95 6.72 -4.60
N GLU A 141 -23.63 7.15 -5.82
CA GLU A 141 -22.57 8.14 -6.04
C GLU A 141 -22.98 9.48 -5.41
N VAL A 142 -22.14 10.00 -4.54
CA VAL A 142 -22.33 11.29 -3.86
C VAL A 142 -21.30 12.33 -4.29
N TYR A 143 -20.23 11.90 -4.99
CA TYR A 143 -19.23 12.79 -5.55
C TYR A 143 -18.61 12.20 -6.81
N TYR A 144 -18.30 13.09 -7.75
CA TYR A 144 -17.58 12.79 -8.98
C TYR A 144 -16.71 13.98 -9.33
N PHE A 145 -15.42 13.74 -9.54
CA PHE A 145 -14.49 14.73 -10.05
C PHE A 145 -13.51 14.07 -11.02
N GLN A 146 -13.49 14.55 -12.26
CA GLN A 146 -12.48 14.16 -13.22
C GLN A 146 -11.29 15.11 -13.10
N PHE A 147 -10.08 14.58 -12.95
CA PHE A 147 -8.90 15.41 -12.90
C PHE A 147 -8.66 16.04 -14.28
N PRO A 148 -8.53 17.38 -14.36
CA PRO A 148 -8.14 18.03 -15.61
C PRO A 148 -6.69 17.69 -15.96
N GLU A 149 -6.35 17.79 -17.25
CA GLU A 149 -5.04 17.35 -17.76
C GLU A 149 -3.86 18.16 -17.20
N ASP A 150 -4.07 19.40 -16.80
CA ASP A 150 -3.06 20.23 -16.14
C ASP A 150 -2.78 19.80 -14.68
N VAL A 151 -3.74 19.14 -14.02
CA VAL A 151 -3.59 18.59 -12.66
C VAL A 151 -3.09 17.15 -12.70
N ALA A 152 -3.63 16.31 -13.58
CA ALA A 152 -3.20 14.93 -13.78
C ALA A 152 -2.94 14.66 -15.28
N PRO A 153 -1.75 15.05 -15.79
CA PRO A 153 -1.39 14.86 -17.18
C PRO A 153 -1.46 13.41 -17.64
N ARG A 154 -1.53 13.21 -18.95
CA ARG A 154 -1.44 11.90 -19.58
C ARG A 154 -0.26 11.08 -19.02
N GLY A 155 -0.54 9.87 -18.57
CA GLY A 155 0.45 8.97 -17.96
C GLY A 155 0.59 9.13 -16.45
N SER A 156 -0.12 10.07 -15.82
CA SER A 156 -0.21 10.17 -14.37
C SER A 156 -0.74 8.88 -13.75
N PHE A 157 -0.18 8.53 -12.61
CA PHE A 157 -0.53 7.33 -11.86
C PHE A 157 -0.99 7.71 -10.45
N VAL A 158 -2.19 8.29 -10.38
CA VAL A 158 -2.81 8.70 -9.10
C VAL A 158 -3.22 7.43 -8.35
N GLN A 159 -2.59 7.15 -7.20
CA GLN A 159 -2.77 5.86 -6.52
C GLN A 159 -3.52 5.95 -5.21
N ASP A 160 -3.06 6.76 -4.26
CA ASP A 160 -3.56 6.72 -2.89
C ASP A 160 -4.37 7.96 -2.50
N LEU A 161 -5.15 7.80 -1.44
CA LEU A 161 -5.85 8.85 -0.70
C LEU A 161 -5.24 8.91 0.71
N ALA A 162 -5.15 10.10 1.29
CA ALA A 162 -4.62 10.34 2.64
C ALA A 162 -5.72 10.75 3.61
#